data_AF-A0A4Q3B5B1-F1
#
_entry.id   AF-A0A4Q3B5B1-F1
#
_cell.length_a   1.000
_cell.length_b   1.000
_cell.length_c   1.000
_cell.angle_alpha   90.00
_cell.angle_beta   90.00
_cell.angle_gamma   90.00
#
_symmetry.space_group_name_H-M   'P 1'
#
loop_
_entity.id
_entity.type
_entity.pdbx_description
1 polymer ?
#
loop_
_entity_poly.entity_id
_entity_poly.type
_entity_poly.pdbx_seq_one_letter_code
_entity_poly.pdbx_strand_id
1 'polypeptide(L)'
;MSLFKRLFKIGQAEAHSAVDNLEDPIKLTEQSLRDLRADLEKGLHGLAEIKALVIRTQNEITDAGNRANDYETKAVQLLQKSAKGLLPASEADRLATEALVKKEASEKFALNSKAIKEKYEASESQMQENINSLKSQISKWEDELKDL
;
A
#
# COMPACT_ATOMS: atom_id res chain seq x y z
N MET A 1 -30.54 -3.86 7.26
CA MET A 1 -31.83 -3.86 6.53
C MET A 1 -31.55 -4.31 5.09
N SER A 2 -31.79 -5.58 4.77
CA SER A 2 -31.20 -6.27 3.62
C SER A 2 -31.91 -6.01 2.29
N LEU A 3 -31.13 -5.98 1.21
CA LEU A 3 -31.56 -5.91 -0.19
C LEU A 3 -32.64 -6.96 -0.54
N PHE A 4 -32.55 -8.15 0.07
CA PHE A 4 -33.53 -9.23 -0.06
C PHE A 4 -34.95 -8.86 0.43
N LYS A 5 -35.07 -8.07 1.50
CA LYS A 5 -36.40 -7.58 1.96
C LYS A 5 -36.96 -6.50 1.03
N ARG A 6 -36.11 -5.82 0.25
CA ARG A 6 -36.54 -4.86 -0.77
C ARG A 6 -37.06 -5.58 -2.00
N LEU A 7 -36.36 -6.63 -2.47
CA LEU A 7 -36.82 -7.47 -3.59
C LEU A 7 -38.14 -8.20 -3.30
N PHE A 8 -38.33 -8.72 -2.08
CA PHE A 8 -39.58 -9.41 -1.73
C PHE A 8 -40.78 -8.45 -1.53
N LYS A 9 -40.54 -7.19 -1.13
CA LYS A 9 -41.59 -6.17 -1.04
C LYS A 9 -41.99 -5.59 -2.40
N ILE A 10 -41.12 -5.69 -3.40
CA ILE A 10 -41.42 -5.26 -4.78
C ILE A 10 -42.55 -6.10 -5.38
N GLY A 11 -42.56 -7.42 -5.14
CA GLY A 11 -43.66 -8.29 -5.60
C GLY A 11 -45.03 -8.03 -4.95
N GLN A 12 -45.08 -7.33 -3.81
CA GLN A 12 -46.34 -6.96 -3.14
C GLN A 12 -46.84 -5.57 -3.55
N ALA A 13 -46.00 -4.75 -4.20
CA ALA A 13 -46.31 -3.38 -4.63
C ALA A 13 -46.72 -3.29 -6.12
N GLU A 14 -46.56 -4.38 -6.90
CA GLU A 14 -46.91 -4.45 -8.33
C GLU A 14 -48.40 -4.27 -8.65
N ALA A 15 -49.30 -4.31 -7.66
CA ALA A 15 -50.72 -4.12 -7.90
C ALA A 15 -51.16 -2.65 -8.01
N HIS A 16 -50.36 -1.64 -7.61
CA HIS A 16 -50.88 -0.26 -7.52
C HIS A 16 -49.95 0.94 -7.78
N SER A 17 -48.66 0.79 -8.11
CA SER A 17 -47.80 1.97 -8.38
C SER A 17 -46.91 1.85 -9.61
N ALA A 18 -47.38 1.15 -10.63
CA ALA A 18 -47.00 1.51 -11.99
C ALA A 18 -47.53 2.92 -12.24
N VAL A 19 -46.67 3.93 -12.10
CA VAL A 19 -46.66 5.24 -12.79
C VAL A 19 -45.63 6.12 -12.06
N ASP A 20 -44.50 6.34 -12.74
CA ASP A 20 -43.58 7.50 -12.63
C ASP A 20 -42.24 7.45 -11.89
N ASN A 21 -41.75 6.37 -11.28
CA ASN A 21 -40.34 6.38 -10.75
C ASN A 21 -39.57 5.05 -10.79
N LEU A 22 -39.91 4.13 -11.70
CA LEU A 22 -39.17 2.88 -11.88
C LEU A 22 -38.34 2.98 -13.16
N GLU A 23 -37.11 3.49 -13.03
CA GLU A 23 -36.08 3.29 -14.05
C GLU A 23 -35.98 1.78 -14.35
N ASP A 24 -35.99 1.46 -15.64
CA ASP A 24 -35.84 0.13 -16.20
C ASP A 24 -34.76 -0.68 -15.43
N PRO A 25 -35.08 -1.87 -14.87
CA PRO A 25 -34.13 -2.68 -14.09
C PRO A 25 -32.84 -3.01 -14.86
N ILE A 26 -32.90 -3.00 -16.20
CA ILE A 26 -31.72 -3.09 -17.07
C ILE A 26 -30.82 -1.86 -16.89
N LYS A 27 -31.39 -0.65 -16.93
CA LYS A 27 -30.65 0.61 -16.74
C LYS A 27 -30.03 0.73 -15.35
N LEU A 28 -30.72 0.27 -14.31
CA LEU A 28 -30.19 0.26 -12.94
C LEU A 28 -29.00 -0.69 -12.80
N THR A 29 -29.06 -1.87 -13.43
CA THR A 29 -27.95 -2.84 -13.47
C THR A 29 -26.76 -2.29 -14.25
N GLU A 30 -27.00 -1.69 -15.42
CA GLU A 30 -25.94 -1.02 -16.19
C GLU A 30 -25.29 0.14 -15.44
N GLN A 31 -26.07 0.94 -14.70
CA GLN A 31 -25.55 2.03 -13.88
C GLN A 31 -24.69 1.49 -12.74
N SER A 32 -25.17 0.45 -12.05
CA SER A 32 -24.40 -0.21 -10.99
C SER A 32 -23.09 -0.78 -11.54
N LEU A 33 -23.11 -1.35 -12.75
CA LEU A 33 -21.91 -1.85 -13.41
C LEU A 33 -20.93 -0.73 -13.79
N ARG A 34 -21.45 0.43 -14.26
CA ARG A 34 -20.64 1.62 -14.52
C ARG A 34 -19.95 2.11 -13.25
N ASP A 35 -20.68 2.19 -12.14
CA ASP A 35 -20.15 2.66 -10.86
C ASP A 35 -19.08 1.69 -10.32
N LEU A 36 -19.33 0.37 -10.38
CA LEU A 36 -18.35 -0.64 -9.99
C LEU A 36 -17.07 -0.59 -10.83
N ARG A 37 -17.19 -0.36 -12.14
CA ARG A 37 -16.02 -0.19 -13.02
C ARG A 37 -15.23 1.08 -12.68
N ALA A 38 -15.91 2.18 -12.38
CA ALA A 38 -15.25 3.41 -11.93
C ALA A 38 -14.52 3.22 -10.60
N ASP A 39 -15.10 2.48 -9.66
CA ASP A 39 -14.45 2.17 -8.39
C ASP A 39 -13.29 1.18 -8.55
N LEU A 40 -13.39 0.24 -9.49
CA LEU A 40 -12.26 -0.63 -9.88
C LEU A 40 -11.09 0.19 -10.43
N GLU A 41 -11.35 1.18 -11.30
CA GLU A 41 -10.30 2.05 -11.83
C GLU A 41 -9.60 2.86 -10.73
N LYS A 42 -10.37 3.48 -9.83
CA LYS A 42 -9.83 4.19 -8.66
C LYS A 42 -9.03 3.25 -7.76
N GLY A 43 -9.53 2.03 -7.53
CA GLY A 43 -8.84 1.02 -6.75
C GLY A 43 -7.49 0.62 -7.36
N LEU A 44 -7.44 0.40 -8.67
CA LEU A 44 -6.21 0.09 -9.39
C LEU A 44 -5.20 1.24 -9.31
N HIS A 45 -5.65 2.49 -9.41
CA HIS A 45 -4.80 3.67 -9.22
C HIS A 45 -4.22 3.71 -7.80
N GLY A 46 -5.06 3.59 -6.77
CA GLY A 46 -4.62 3.58 -5.38
C GLY A 46 -3.68 2.41 -5.07
N LEU A 47 -3.90 1.23 -5.65
CA LEU A 47 -2.97 0.10 -5.53
C LEU A 47 -1.60 0.42 -6.15
N ALA A 48 -1.57 1.09 -7.30
CA ALA A 48 -0.32 1.51 -7.93
C ALA A 48 0.45 2.53 -7.08
N GLU A 49 -0.26 3.48 -6.45
CA GLU A 49 0.32 4.44 -5.52
C GLU A 49 0.93 3.73 -4.30
N ILE A 50 0.21 2.79 -3.68
CA ILE A 50 0.71 2.03 -2.53
C ILE A 50 1.95 1.20 -2.92
N LYS A 51 1.93 0.53 -4.09
CA LYS A 51 3.09 -0.19 -4.62
C LYS A 51 4.30 0.73 -4.79
N ALA A 52 4.09 1.94 -5.30
CA ALA A 52 5.15 2.94 -5.43
C ALA A 52 5.72 3.34 -4.05
N LEU A 53 4.87 3.47 -3.02
CA LEU A 53 5.31 3.72 -1.65
C LEU A 53 6.15 2.56 -1.10
N VAL A 54 5.73 1.30 -1.30
CA VAL A 54 6.50 0.11 -0.90
C VAL A 54 7.90 0.13 -1.53
N ILE A 55 7.99 0.37 -2.84
CA ILE A 55 9.26 0.42 -3.57
C ILE A 55 10.13 1.57 -3.06
N ARG A 56 9.57 2.77 -2.91
CA ARG A 56 10.31 3.94 -2.42
C ARG A 56 10.89 3.68 -1.03
N THR A 57 10.07 3.17 -0.10
CA THR A 57 10.52 2.88 1.25
C THR A 57 11.52 1.72 1.27
N GLN A 58 11.42 0.74 0.37
CA GLN A 58 12.46 -0.28 0.22
C GLN A 58 13.81 0.31 -0.21
N ASN A 59 13.81 1.30 -1.12
CA ASN A 59 15.03 2.00 -1.50
C ASN A 59 15.61 2.80 -0.32
N GLU A 60 14.77 3.49 0.46
CA GLU A 60 15.19 4.21 1.66
C GLU A 60 15.85 3.29 2.70
N ILE A 61 15.33 2.08 2.89
CA ILE A 61 15.92 1.06 3.77
C ILE A 61 17.30 0.66 3.26
N THR A 62 17.42 0.35 1.96
CA THR A 62 18.69 -0.03 1.33
C THR A 62 19.73 1.09 1.45
N ASP A 63 19.36 2.33 1.15
CA ASP A 63 20.24 3.49 1.23
C ASP A 63 20.68 3.79 2.68
N ALA A 64 19.80 3.58 3.65
CA ALA A 64 20.15 3.68 5.05
C ALA A 64 21.12 2.57 5.50
N GLY A 65 20.92 1.34 5.04
CA GLY A 65 21.84 0.23 5.27
C GLY A 65 23.22 0.48 4.67
N ASN A 66 23.28 1.00 3.43
CA ASN A 66 24.55 1.38 2.79
C ASN A 66 25.27 2.49 3.58
N ARG A 67 24.54 3.52 4.02
CA ARG A 67 25.11 4.58 4.87
C ARG A 67 25.64 4.04 6.20
N ALA A 68 24.94 3.10 6.84
CA ALA A 68 25.41 2.47 8.07
C ALA A 68 26.74 1.72 7.85
N ASN A 69 26.83 0.92 6.78
CA ASN A 69 28.05 0.20 6.41
C ASN A 69 29.21 1.14 6.07
N ASP A 70 28.95 2.26 5.41
CA ASP A 70 29.97 3.27 5.10
C ASP A 70 30.54 3.90 6.38
N TYR A 71 29.68 4.21 7.36
CA TYR A 71 30.12 4.75 8.64
C TYR A 71 30.89 3.73 9.47
N GLU A 72 30.47 2.46 9.45
CA GLU A 72 31.23 1.36 10.05
C GLU A 72 32.62 1.24 9.44
N THR A 73 32.69 1.22 8.12
CA THR A 73 33.95 1.14 7.38
C THR A 73 34.86 2.32 7.73
N LYS A 74 34.32 3.53 7.81
CA LYS A 74 35.06 4.72 8.24
C LYS A 74 35.59 4.59 9.67
N ALA A 75 34.79 4.10 10.61
CA ALA A 75 35.21 3.87 11.99
C ALA A 75 36.39 2.89 12.04
N VAL A 76 36.29 1.75 11.34
CA VAL A 76 37.36 0.75 11.26
C VAL A 76 38.64 1.35 10.63
N GLN A 77 38.52 2.12 9.55
CA GLN A 77 39.66 2.76 8.90
C GLN A 77 40.38 3.77 9.80
N LEU A 78 39.64 4.53 10.61
CA LEU A 78 40.22 5.47 11.58
C LEU A 78 41.04 4.75 12.64
N LEU A 79 40.50 3.66 13.20
CA LEU A 79 41.21 2.82 14.17
C LEU A 79 42.45 2.15 13.56
N GLN A 80 42.36 1.68 12.31
CA GLN A 80 43.51 1.13 11.59
C GLN A 80 44.61 2.18 11.34
N LYS A 81 44.24 3.43 11.03
CA LYS A 81 45.22 4.53 10.89
C LYS A 81 45.92 4.82 12.21
N SER A 82 45.18 4.80 13.32
CA SER A 82 45.76 4.93 14.67
C SER A 82 46.74 3.80 14.98
N ALA A 83 46.37 2.55 14.71
CA ALA A 83 47.24 1.39 14.90
C ALA A 83 48.55 1.45 14.08
N LYS A 84 48.53 2.16 12.94
CA LYS A 84 49.72 2.42 12.09
C LYS A 84 50.51 3.66 12.52
N GLY A 85 50.11 4.35 13.58
CA GLY A 85 50.72 5.61 14.02
C GLY A 85 50.44 6.80 13.11
N LEU A 86 49.49 6.69 12.18
CA LEU A 86 49.15 7.73 11.20
C LEU A 86 48.09 8.72 11.73
N LEU A 87 47.50 8.44 12.89
CA LEU A 87 46.50 9.29 13.55
C LEU A 87 46.68 9.13 15.08
N PRO A 88 46.61 10.20 15.88
CA PRO A 88 46.65 10.07 17.34
C PRO A 88 45.49 9.20 17.84
N ALA A 89 45.75 8.31 18.80
CA ALA A 89 44.75 7.37 19.30
C ALA A 89 43.48 8.07 19.84
N SER A 90 43.65 9.15 20.60
CA SER A 90 42.53 9.93 21.13
C SER A 90 41.66 10.57 20.04
N GLU A 91 42.28 11.00 18.94
CA GLU A 91 41.55 11.58 17.81
C GLU A 91 40.85 10.51 16.98
N ALA A 92 41.48 9.36 16.77
CA ALA A 92 40.90 8.22 16.10
C ALA A 92 39.68 7.68 16.85
N ASP A 93 39.77 7.53 18.17
CA ASP A 93 38.68 7.06 19.03
C ASP A 93 37.48 8.03 19.00
N ARG A 94 37.76 9.34 19.04
CA ARG A 94 36.71 10.37 18.91
C ARG A 94 35.99 10.27 17.57
N LEU A 95 36.74 10.28 16.46
CA LEU A 95 36.17 10.25 15.11
C LEU A 95 35.46 8.92 14.80
N ALA A 96 36.00 7.80 15.29
CA ALA A 96 35.37 6.50 15.15
C ALA A 96 34.05 6.46 15.94
N THR A 97 34.03 7.00 17.16
CA THR A 97 32.79 7.12 17.95
C THR A 97 31.74 7.97 17.24
N GLU A 98 32.12 9.12 16.68
CA GLU A 98 31.21 9.95 15.88
C GLU A 98 30.66 9.22 14.65
N ALA A 99 31.49 8.42 13.97
CA ALA A 99 31.05 7.59 12.85
C ALA A 99 30.06 6.52 13.32
N LEU A 100 30.32 5.86 14.45
CA LEU A 100 29.41 4.86 15.04
C LEU A 100 28.06 5.47 15.46
N VAL A 101 28.03 6.70 15.98
CA VAL A 101 26.77 7.41 16.27
C VAL A 101 25.96 7.62 14.98
N LYS A 102 26.62 7.96 13.87
CA LYS A 102 25.95 8.12 12.56
C LYS A 102 25.49 6.78 11.97
N LYS A 103 26.24 5.70 12.21
CA LYS A 103 25.81 4.32 11.89
C LYS A 103 24.51 4.01 12.62
N GLU A 104 24.49 4.15 13.94
CA GLU A 104 23.31 3.85 14.78
C GLU A 104 22.09 4.67 14.34
N ALA A 105 22.27 5.96 14.04
CA ALA A 105 21.20 6.80 13.52
C ALA A 105 20.64 6.28 12.17
N SER A 106 21.52 5.80 11.28
CA SER A 106 21.13 5.23 9.98
C SER A 106 20.42 3.89 10.14
N GLU A 107 20.89 3.03 11.05
CA GLU A 107 20.24 1.76 11.39
C GLU A 107 18.86 1.97 11.99
N LYS A 108 18.72 2.92 12.92
CA LYS A 108 17.42 3.28 13.51
C LYS A 108 16.45 3.80 12.44
N PHE A 109 16.93 4.61 11.50
CA PHE A 109 16.12 5.04 10.37
C PHE A 109 15.67 3.84 9.52
N ALA A 110 16.57 2.92 9.17
CA ALA A 110 16.25 1.72 8.41
C ALA A 110 15.20 0.85 9.12
N LEU A 111 15.32 0.66 10.44
CA LEU A 111 14.36 -0.08 11.25
C LEU A 111 12.96 0.58 11.24
N ASN A 112 12.90 1.90 11.39
CA ASN A 112 11.64 2.64 11.32
C ASN A 112 11.01 2.54 9.91
N SER A 113 11.81 2.70 8.86
CA SER A 113 11.34 2.56 7.48
C SER A 113 10.85 1.14 7.18
N LYS A 114 11.46 0.11 7.79
CA LYS A 114 10.96 -1.27 7.68
C LYS A 114 9.56 -1.43 8.28
N ALA A 115 9.33 -0.89 9.48
CA ALA A 115 8.00 -0.92 10.10
C ALA A 115 6.94 -0.13 9.28
N ILE A 116 7.36 0.95 8.61
CA ILE A 116 6.48 1.69 7.68
C ILE A 116 6.18 0.85 6.43
N LYS A 117 7.19 0.23 5.84
CA LYS A 117 7.04 -0.65 4.67
C LYS A 117 6.06 -1.79 4.94
N GLU A 118 6.17 -2.44 6.10
CA GLU A 118 5.24 -3.51 6.52
C GLU A 118 3.77 -3.04 6.54
N LYS A 119 3.51 -1.78 6.93
CA LYS A 119 2.16 -1.19 6.88
C LYS A 119 1.67 -0.95 5.45
N TYR A 120 2.55 -0.51 4.56
CA TYR A 120 2.22 -0.34 3.15
C TYR A 120 1.96 -1.69 2.46
N GLU A 121 2.76 -2.71 2.76
CA GLU A 121 2.55 -4.09 2.24
C GLU A 121 1.23 -4.68 2.74
N ALA A 122 0.86 -4.46 4.01
CA ALA A 122 -0.45 -4.85 4.52
C ALA A 122 -1.59 -4.13 3.79
N SER A 123 -1.44 -2.83 3.53
CA SER A 123 -2.43 -2.03 2.78
C SER A 123 -2.52 -2.46 1.32
N GLU A 124 -1.39 -2.82 0.70
CA GLU A 124 -1.31 -3.36 -0.65
C GLU A 124 -2.10 -4.67 -0.77
N SER A 125 -1.89 -5.60 0.17
CA SER A 125 -2.60 -6.88 0.22
C SER A 125 -4.11 -6.67 0.34
N GLN A 126 -4.54 -5.81 1.28
CA GLN A 126 -5.95 -5.53 1.49
C GLN A 126 -6.60 -4.88 0.25
N MET A 127 -5.89 -3.94 -0.39
CA MET A 127 -6.39 -3.29 -1.60
C MET A 127 -6.48 -4.28 -2.76
N GLN A 128 -5.52 -5.18 -2.90
CA GLN A 128 -5.53 -6.23 -3.91
C GLN A 128 -6.71 -7.19 -3.74
N GLU A 129 -7.02 -7.59 -2.50
CA GLU A 129 -8.20 -8.40 -2.18
C GLU A 129 -9.50 -7.68 -2.54
N ASN A 130 -9.62 -6.40 -2.18
CA ASN A 130 -10.79 -5.58 -2.51
C ASN A 130 -10.98 -5.45 -4.03
N ILE A 131 -9.89 -5.23 -4.78
CA ILE A 131 -9.91 -5.19 -6.25
C ILE A 131 -10.36 -6.52 -6.84
N ASN A 132 -9.90 -7.65 -6.30
CA ASN A 132 -10.32 -8.98 -6.76
C ASN A 132 -11.81 -9.22 -6.49
N SER A 133 -12.32 -8.77 -5.33
CA SER A 133 -13.75 -8.81 -5.02
C SER A 133 -14.56 -7.96 -5.98
N LEU A 134 -14.12 -6.72 -6.27
CA LEU A 134 -14.79 -5.84 -7.24
C LEU A 134 -14.85 -6.47 -8.63
N LYS A 135 -13.73 -7.05 -9.11
CA LYS A 135 -13.70 -7.79 -10.39
C LYS A 135 -14.71 -8.93 -10.42
N SER A 136 -14.77 -9.73 -9.36
CA SER A 136 -15.74 -10.83 -9.26
C SER A 136 -17.19 -10.34 -9.26
N GLN A 137 -17.48 -9.22 -8.58
CA GLN A 137 -18.80 -8.62 -8.58
C GLN A 137 -19.17 -8.12 -9.98
N ILE A 138 -18.28 -7.37 -10.64
CA ILE A 138 -18.45 -6.90 -12.02
C ILE A 138 -18.80 -8.06 -12.96
N SER A 139 -18.03 -9.16 -12.93
CA SER A 139 -18.32 -10.33 -13.76
C SER A 139 -19.69 -10.94 -13.47
N LYS A 140 -20.09 -11.03 -12.20
CA LYS A 140 -21.40 -11.55 -11.82
C LYS A 140 -22.54 -10.68 -12.36
N TRP A 141 -22.43 -9.36 -12.24
CA TRP A 141 -23.43 -8.42 -12.77
C TRP A 141 -23.45 -8.39 -14.30
N GLU A 142 -22.30 -8.58 -14.96
CA GLU A 142 -22.21 -8.72 -16.41
C GLU A 142 -22.92 -9.97 -16.92
N ASP A 143 -22.82 -11.09 -16.20
CA ASP A 143 -23.50 -12.33 -16.56
C ASP A 143 -25.01 -12.23 -16.31
N GLU A 144 -25.43 -11.67 -15.17
CA GLU A 144 -26.85 -11.41 -14.87
C GLU A 144 -27.50 -10.48 -15.92
N LEU A 145 -26.76 -9.50 -16.45
CA LEU A 145 -27.26 -8.62 -17.52
C LEU A 145 -27.43 -9.34 -18.86
N LYS A 146 -26.63 -10.38 -19.15
CA LYS A 146 -26.77 -11.17 -20.39
C LYS A 146 -27.96 -12.13 -20.35
N ASP A 147 -28.36 -12.52 -19.15
CA ASP A 147 -29.47 -13.46 -18.90
C ASP A 147 -30.85 -12.76 -18.87
N LEU A 148 -30.90 -11.42 -18.91
CA LEU A 148 -32.10 -10.56 -18.94
C LEU A 148 -32.49 -10.18 -20.37
#